data_AF-A0A7R8WRH0-F1
#
_entry.id   AF-A0A7R8WRH0-F1
#
_cell.length_a   1.000
_cell.length_b   1.000
_cell.length_c   1.000
_cell.angle_alpha   90.00
_cell.angle_beta   90.00
_cell.angle_gamma   90.00
#
_symmetry.space_group_name_H-M   'P 1'
#
loop_
_entity.id
_entity.type
_entity.pdbx_description
1 polymer ?
#
loop_
_entity_poly.entity_id
_entity_poly.type
_entity_poly.pdbx_seq_one_letter_code
_entity_poly.pdbx_strand_id
1 'polypeptide(L)'
;MASSSKVVLLACGSFNPPTNMHLRMFEVARDFLHRVGNCKVIGGILTPVNDAYQKKNLEGSLHRCQMVRLAVEDSDWLHLSDWESVQTGWVRTRTVLEYHQNAINRYLGKASGEGEEEDPELLSASADALTTSKKMQTEVEDWLQGQADASDDVRVRLLCGADLLESFAVPGLWEDEDVRKKKFL
;
A
#
# COMPACT_ATOMS: atom_id res chain seq x y z
N MET A 1 -1.42 29.83 -1.33
CA MET A 1 -0.24 28.99 -1.61
C MET A 1 -0.75 27.63 -2.04
N ALA A 2 -0.29 27.07 -3.15
CA ALA A 2 -0.73 25.74 -3.56
C ALA A 2 -0.34 24.73 -2.47
N SER A 3 -1.30 23.98 -1.95
CA SER A 3 -1.02 22.90 -0.99
C SER A 3 -0.11 21.88 -1.65
N SER A 4 0.99 21.49 -0.99
CA SER A 4 1.88 20.43 -1.46
C SER A 4 1.12 19.11 -1.39
N SER A 5 0.94 18.41 -2.53
CA SER A 5 0.33 17.08 -2.54
C SER A 5 1.05 16.13 -1.59
N LYS A 6 0.28 15.34 -0.84
CA LYS A 6 0.81 14.32 0.07
C LYS A 6 0.83 12.97 -0.63
N VAL A 7 1.86 12.17 -0.37
CA VAL A 7 2.08 10.89 -1.04
C VAL A 7 2.29 9.79 -0.02
N VAL A 8 1.66 8.64 -0.25
CA VAL A 8 1.99 7.38 0.41
C VAL A 8 2.64 6.48 -0.62
N LEU A 9 3.84 5.98 -0.34
CA LEU A 9 4.54 5.03 -1.20
C LEU A 9 4.09 3.62 -0.85
N LEU A 10 3.80 2.79 -1.84
CA LEU A 10 3.39 1.41 -1.62
C LEU A 10 4.25 0.46 -2.46
N ALA A 11 4.89 -0.51 -1.82
CA ALA A 11 5.65 -1.55 -2.50
C ALA A 11 5.01 -2.93 -2.29
N CYS A 12 4.46 -3.48 -3.37
CA CYS A 12 4.06 -4.89 -3.46
C CYS A 12 5.29 -5.76 -3.71
N GLY A 13 5.35 -6.93 -3.08
CA GLY A 13 6.44 -7.85 -3.35
C GLY A 13 6.38 -9.14 -2.55
N SER A 14 7.27 -10.08 -2.87
CA SER A 14 7.36 -11.32 -2.10
C SER A 14 7.89 -11.07 -0.68
N PHE A 15 8.90 -10.22 -0.52
CA PHE A 15 9.65 -10.02 0.74
C PHE A 15 10.05 -11.36 1.38
N ASN A 16 10.80 -12.16 0.62
CA ASN A 16 11.10 -13.56 0.93
C ASN A 16 12.62 -13.83 1.03
N PRO A 17 13.33 -13.35 2.06
CA PRO A 17 12.89 -12.41 3.11
C PRO A 17 12.97 -10.93 2.66
N PRO A 18 12.46 -9.96 3.45
CA PRO A 18 12.81 -8.55 3.24
C PRO A 18 14.32 -8.32 3.39
N THR A 19 14.82 -7.25 2.77
CA THR A 19 16.25 -6.93 2.73
C THR A 19 16.45 -5.42 2.83
N ASN A 20 17.66 -4.99 3.17
CA ASN A 20 18.03 -3.57 3.21
C ASN A 20 17.82 -2.86 1.86
N MET A 21 17.86 -3.58 0.73
CA MET A 21 17.58 -2.98 -0.58
C MET A 21 16.11 -2.57 -0.73
N HIS A 22 15.18 -3.35 -0.18
CA HIS A 22 13.76 -2.98 -0.15
C HIS A 22 13.55 -1.69 0.65
N LEU A 23 14.13 -1.61 1.84
CA LEU A 23 14.04 -0.43 2.70
C LEU A 23 14.73 0.79 2.07
N ARG A 24 15.92 0.59 1.49
CA ARG A 24 16.67 1.67 0.83
C ARG A 24 15.92 2.25 -0.37
N MET A 25 15.14 1.43 -1.08
CA MET A 25 14.30 1.89 -2.19
C MET A 25 13.27 2.94 -1.73
N PHE A 26 12.68 2.76 -0.56
CA PHE A 26 11.76 3.74 0.04
C PHE A 26 12.48 5.05 0.35
N GLU A 27 13.62 5.00 1.03
CA GLU A 27 14.41 6.18 1.39
C GLU A 27 14.81 7.00 0.16
N VAL A 28 15.32 6.34 -0.89
CA VAL A 28 15.73 7.00 -2.14
C VAL A 28 14.53 7.65 -2.84
N ALA A 29 13.38 6.97 -2.88
CA ALA A 29 12.18 7.51 -3.50
C ALA A 29 11.62 8.70 -2.71
N ARG A 30 11.61 8.63 -1.38
CA ARG A 30 11.21 9.74 -0.50
C ARG A 30 12.06 10.98 -0.72
N ASP A 31 13.39 10.83 -0.68
CA ASP A 31 14.34 11.91 -0.93
C ASP A 31 14.14 12.55 -2.32
N PHE A 32 13.89 11.73 -3.34
CA PHE A 32 13.62 12.22 -4.68
C PHE A 32 12.33 13.04 -4.76
N LEU A 33 11.24 12.54 -4.18
CA LEU A 33 9.93 13.20 -4.20
C LEU A 33 9.92 14.51 -3.40
N HIS A 34 10.56 14.54 -2.23
CA HIS A 34 10.70 15.76 -1.44
C HIS A 34 11.53 16.83 -2.16
N ARG A 35 12.61 16.43 -2.85
CA ARG A 35 13.52 17.35 -3.53
C ARG A 35 13.01 17.85 -4.88
N VAL A 36 12.39 16.98 -5.68
CA VAL A 36 12.07 17.23 -7.09
C VAL A 36 10.57 17.24 -7.35
N GLY A 37 9.82 16.40 -6.64
CA GLY A 37 8.39 16.14 -6.91
C GLY A 37 7.43 17.21 -6.37
N ASN A 38 7.93 18.18 -5.58
CA ASN A 38 7.11 19.16 -4.86
C ASN A 38 5.92 18.50 -4.12
N CYS A 39 6.19 17.34 -3.52
CA CYS A 39 5.23 16.57 -2.76
C CYS A 39 5.84 16.07 -1.45
N LYS A 40 5.00 15.88 -0.44
CA LYS A 40 5.41 15.39 0.88
C LYS A 40 5.04 13.93 0.99
N VAL A 41 6.04 13.04 1.01
CA VAL A 41 5.81 11.65 1.43
C VAL A 41 5.47 11.62 2.92
N ILE A 42 4.32 11.04 3.26
CA ILE A 42 3.79 10.97 4.63
C ILE A 42 3.71 9.53 5.16
N GLY A 43 4.03 8.53 4.34
CA GLY A 43 4.07 7.14 4.75
C GLY A 43 4.57 6.23 3.64
N GLY A 44 5.05 5.05 4.03
CA GLY A 44 5.45 3.97 3.15
C GLY A 44 4.83 2.65 3.62
N ILE A 45 4.29 1.86 2.68
CA ILE A 45 3.60 0.61 2.95
C ILE A 45 4.33 -0.52 2.22
N LEU A 46 4.77 -1.53 2.97
CA LEU A 46 5.23 -2.80 2.42
C LEU A 46 4.09 -3.82 2.51
N THR A 47 3.68 -4.38 1.38
CA THR A 47 2.58 -5.37 1.31
C THR A 47 3.09 -6.71 0.76
N PRO A 48 3.30 -7.72 1.62
CA PRO A 48 3.70 -9.04 1.18
C PRO A 48 2.62 -9.74 0.37
N VAL A 49 3.05 -10.33 -0.75
CA VAL A 49 2.16 -11.07 -1.67
C VAL A 49 1.48 -12.25 -0.98
N ASN A 50 0.28 -12.61 -1.44
CA ASN A 50 -0.43 -13.82 -1.04
C ASN A 50 0.34 -15.11 -1.39
N ASP A 51 0.17 -16.17 -0.59
CA ASP A 51 0.83 -17.47 -0.82
C ASP A 51 0.34 -18.16 -2.12
N ALA A 52 -0.87 -17.84 -2.57
CA ALA A 52 -1.41 -18.31 -3.85
C ALA A 52 -0.73 -17.68 -5.09
N TYR A 53 0.23 -16.77 -4.92
CA TYR A 53 1.09 -16.29 -6.02
C TYR A 53 1.99 -17.40 -6.60
N GLN A 54 2.22 -18.49 -5.83
CA GLN A 54 2.90 -19.70 -6.30
C GLN A 54 4.32 -19.47 -6.85
N LYS A 55 5.03 -18.44 -6.38
CA LYS A 55 6.46 -18.28 -6.64
C LYS A 55 7.23 -19.45 -6.06
N LYS A 56 8.19 -19.99 -6.82
CA LYS A 56 9.07 -21.07 -6.36
C LYS A 56 9.77 -20.67 -5.05
N ASN A 57 9.72 -21.55 -4.05
CA ASN A 57 10.31 -21.36 -2.72
C ASN A 57 9.80 -20.12 -1.97
N LEU A 58 8.53 -19.72 -2.18
CA LEU A 58 7.90 -18.68 -1.40
C LEU A 58 7.61 -19.20 0.02
N GLU A 59 8.21 -18.59 1.05
CA GLU A 59 7.88 -18.91 2.44
C GLU A 59 6.46 -18.46 2.78
N GLY A 60 5.85 -19.05 3.81
CA GLY A 60 4.50 -18.70 4.23
C GLY A 60 4.36 -17.20 4.55
N SER A 61 3.24 -16.62 4.12
CA SER A 61 2.86 -15.21 4.33
C SER A 61 3.04 -14.75 5.77
N LEU A 62 2.65 -15.58 6.74
CA LEU A 62 2.83 -15.31 8.17
C LEU A 62 4.29 -14.97 8.52
N HIS A 63 5.26 -15.77 8.05
CA HIS A 63 6.68 -15.54 8.32
C HIS A 63 7.17 -14.28 7.63
N ARG A 64 6.76 -14.07 6.37
CA ARG A 64 7.18 -12.90 5.58
C ARG A 64 6.64 -11.60 6.18
N CYS A 65 5.37 -11.57 6.57
CA CYS A 65 4.76 -10.46 7.29
C CYS A 65 5.48 -10.19 8.61
N GLN A 66 5.82 -11.22 9.39
CA GLN A 66 6.54 -11.02 10.64
C GLN A 66 7.96 -10.48 10.43
N MET A 67 8.68 -10.97 9.41
CA MET A 67 9.99 -10.42 9.05
C MET A 67 9.90 -8.97 8.59
N VAL A 68 8.87 -8.60 7.82
CA VAL A 68 8.65 -7.20 7.41
C VAL A 68 8.31 -6.33 8.60
N ARG A 69 7.47 -6.79 9.53
CA ARG A 69 7.14 -6.08 10.78
C ARG A 69 8.39 -5.75 11.58
N LEU A 70 9.30 -6.72 11.76
CA LEU A 70 10.58 -6.50 12.43
C LEU A 70 11.50 -5.56 11.63
N ALA A 71 11.52 -5.69 10.30
CA ALA A 71 12.37 -4.87 9.44
C ALA A 71 11.98 -3.37 9.42
N VAL A 72 10.74 -3.04 9.78
CA VAL A 72 10.24 -1.65 9.84
C VAL A 72 10.00 -1.15 11.27
N GLU A 73 10.31 -1.95 12.30
CA GLU A 73 10.04 -1.63 13.71
C GLU A 73 10.69 -0.31 14.15
N ASP A 74 11.92 -0.05 13.72
CA ASP A 74 12.67 1.17 14.03
C ASP A 74 12.36 2.35 13.08
N SER A 75 11.44 2.17 12.13
CA SER A 75 11.05 3.21 11.16
C SER A 75 9.86 4.01 11.65
N ASP A 76 9.93 5.34 11.55
CA ASP A 76 8.85 6.26 11.92
C ASP A 76 7.80 6.47 10.82
N TRP A 77 8.04 5.94 9.61
CA TRP A 77 7.22 6.23 8.44
C TRP A 77 6.96 5.02 7.52
N LEU A 78 7.56 3.86 7.81
CA LEU A 78 7.35 2.63 7.06
C LEU A 78 6.49 1.66 7.86
N HIS A 79 5.49 1.09 7.21
CA HIS A 79 4.50 0.23 7.84
C HIS A 79 4.30 -1.05 7.03
N LEU A 80 4.01 -2.15 7.73
CA LEU A 80 3.52 -3.37 7.12
C LEU A 80 2.03 -3.22 6.83
N SER A 81 1.58 -3.71 5.67
CA SER A 81 0.20 -4.14 5.47
C SER A 81 0.18 -5.65 5.22
N ASP A 82 -0.59 -6.39 6.03
CA ASP A 82 -0.79 -7.84 5.83
C ASP A 82 -2.00 -8.16 4.94
N TRP A 83 -2.71 -7.15 4.42
CA TRP A 83 -4.00 -7.34 3.74
C TRP A 83 -3.93 -8.21 2.51
N GLU A 84 -3.00 -7.95 1.59
CA GLU A 84 -2.83 -8.78 0.39
C GLU A 84 -2.55 -10.24 0.78
N SER A 85 -1.75 -10.43 1.83
CA SER A 85 -1.29 -11.73 2.27
C SER A 85 -2.39 -12.61 2.87
N VAL A 86 -3.44 -12.00 3.44
CA VAL A 86 -4.57 -12.70 4.09
C VAL A 86 -5.79 -12.86 3.19
N GLN A 87 -5.73 -12.41 1.93
CA GLN A 87 -6.79 -12.66 0.96
C GLN A 87 -6.96 -14.16 0.68
N THR A 88 -8.14 -14.56 0.21
CA THR A 88 -8.43 -15.97 -0.14
C THR A 88 -7.62 -16.49 -1.32
N GLY A 89 -7.01 -15.60 -2.10
CA GLY A 89 -6.12 -15.93 -3.20
C GLY A 89 -5.27 -14.73 -3.63
N TRP A 90 -4.44 -14.94 -4.65
CA TRP A 90 -3.62 -13.88 -5.20
C TRP A 90 -4.50 -12.80 -5.85
N VAL A 91 -4.17 -11.54 -5.58
CA VAL A 91 -4.85 -10.37 -6.12
C VAL A 91 -3.89 -9.53 -6.95
N ARG A 92 -4.42 -8.79 -7.91
CA ARG A 92 -3.62 -7.93 -8.80
C ARG A 92 -3.09 -6.72 -8.03
N THR A 93 -1.89 -6.25 -8.38
CA THR A 93 -1.26 -5.03 -7.83
C THR A 93 -2.17 -3.81 -7.88
N ARG A 94 -2.98 -3.67 -8.95
CA ARG A 94 -4.00 -2.62 -9.06
C ARG A 94 -4.98 -2.67 -7.88
N THR A 95 -5.53 -3.84 -7.59
CA THR A 95 -6.53 -4.02 -6.53
C THR A 95 -5.95 -3.66 -5.17
N VAL A 96 -4.68 -3.99 -4.93
CA VAL A 96 -3.94 -3.60 -3.71
C VAL A 96 -3.82 -2.07 -3.62
N LEU A 97 -3.41 -1.39 -4.70
CA LEU A 97 -3.32 0.08 -4.73
C LEU A 97 -4.68 0.75 -4.50
N GLU A 98 -5.73 0.27 -5.15
CA GLU A 98 -7.11 0.78 -5.02
C GLU A 98 -7.63 0.59 -3.59
N TYR A 99 -7.38 -0.59 -3.00
CA TYR A 99 -7.72 -0.87 -1.62
C TYR A 99 -7.09 0.14 -0.66
N HIS A 100 -5.78 0.38 -0.76
CA HIS A 100 -5.07 1.30 0.13
C HIS A 100 -5.46 2.76 -0.09
N GLN A 101 -5.70 3.16 -1.34
CA GLN A 101 -6.22 4.50 -1.63
C GLN A 101 -7.61 4.71 -1.02
N ASN A 102 -8.50 3.72 -1.10
CA ASN A 102 -9.83 3.79 -0.50
C ASN A 102 -9.77 3.83 1.03
N ALA A 103 -8.87 3.07 1.66
CA ALA A 103 -8.65 3.12 3.10
C ALA A 103 -8.23 4.53 3.56
N ILE A 104 -7.30 5.17 2.85
CA ILE A 104 -6.87 6.55 3.13
C ILE A 104 -8.00 7.55 2.87
N ASN A 105 -8.74 7.41 1.76
CA ASN A 105 -9.87 8.30 1.47
C ASN A 105 -10.94 8.24 2.57
N ARG A 106 -11.23 7.04 3.10
CA ARG A 106 -12.16 6.86 4.23
C ARG A 106 -11.67 7.55 5.50
N TYR A 107 -10.38 7.43 5.79
CA TYR A 107 -9.77 8.16 6.90
C TYR A 107 -9.98 9.68 6.77
N LEU A 108 -9.69 10.23 5.59
CA LEU A 108 -9.83 11.66 5.33
C LEU A 108 -11.31 12.11 5.38
N GLY A 109 -12.23 11.28 4.90
CA GLY A 109 -13.68 11.53 4.97
C GLY A 109 -14.23 11.51 6.40
N LYS A 110 -13.75 10.59 7.25
CA LYS A 110 -14.06 10.62 8.70
C LYS A 110 -13.55 11.90 9.35
N ALA A 111 -12.36 12.36 8.97
CA ALA A 111 -11.79 13.60 9.49
C ALA A 111 -12.55 14.86 9.04
N SER A 112 -13.25 14.85 7.89
CA SER A 112 -14.12 15.95 7.44
C SER A 112 -15.51 15.93 8.08
N GLY A 113 -15.89 14.84 8.77
CA GLY A 113 -17.23 14.67 9.32
C GLY A 113 -18.29 14.32 8.27
N GLU A 114 -17.88 13.87 7.08
CA GLU A 114 -18.78 13.32 6.08
C GLU A 114 -19.20 11.91 6.51
N GLY A 115 -20.52 11.66 6.54
CA GLY A 115 -21.12 10.46 7.12
C GLY A 115 -20.60 9.18 6.48
N GLU A 116 -20.55 8.11 7.29
CA GLU A 116 -20.15 6.77 6.88
C GLU A 116 -21.06 6.25 5.76
N GLU A 117 -20.64 6.36 4.50
CA GLU A 117 -21.16 5.46 3.47
C GLU A 117 -20.53 4.08 3.72
N GLU A 118 -21.32 3.19 4.35
CA GLU A 118 -20.95 1.80 4.56
C GLU A 118 -20.65 1.14 3.20
N ASP A 119 -19.44 0.60 3.06
CA ASP A 119 -19.03 -0.11 1.85
C ASP A 119 -19.89 -1.38 1.66
N PRO A 120 -20.68 -1.48 0.56
CA PRO A 120 -21.50 -2.66 0.29
C PRO A 120 -20.71 -3.97 0.23
N GLU A 121 -19.41 -3.93 -0.10
CA GLU A 121 -18.55 -5.12 -0.09
C GLU A 121 -18.30 -5.64 1.34
N LEU A 122 -18.17 -4.75 2.34
CA LEU A 122 -17.99 -5.13 3.75
C LEU A 122 -19.25 -5.76 4.37
N LEU A 123 -20.43 -5.37 3.88
CA LEU A 123 -21.72 -5.95 4.31
C LEU A 123 -21.90 -7.41 3.82
N SER A 124 -21.20 -7.79 2.75
CA SER A 124 -21.21 -9.15 2.20
C SER A 124 -20.03 -10.03 2.69
N ALA A 125 -19.08 -9.43 3.41
CA ALA A 125 -17.84 -10.06 3.81
C ALA A 125 -18.05 -11.03 4.99
N SER A 126 -17.28 -12.13 5.03
CA SER A 126 -17.29 -13.04 6.18
C SER A 126 -16.82 -12.33 7.45
N ALA A 127 -17.16 -12.88 8.63
CA ALA A 127 -16.72 -12.34 9.91
C ALA A 127 -15.19 -12.15 10.00
N ASP A 128 -14.42 -13.02 9.34
CA ASP A 128 -12.96 -12.95 9.28
C ASP A 128 -12.47 -11.80 8.40
N ALA A 129 -13.14 -11.58 7.26
CA ALA A 129 -12.85 -10.46 6.35
C ALA A 129 -13.25 -9.10 6.97
N LEU A 130 -14.34 -9.06 7.74
CA LEU A 130 -14.76 -7.89 8.51
C LEU A 130 -13.75 -7.55 9.62
N THR A 131 -13.26 -8.56 10.33
CA THR A 131 -12.25 -8.38 11.40
C THR A 131 -10.93 -7.88 10.84
N THR A 132 -10.49 -8.42 9.69
CA THR A 132 -9.30 -7.97 8.97
C THR A 132 -9.42 -6.52 8.50
N SER A 133 -10.58 -6.16 7.95
CA SER A 133 -10.85 -4.80 7.47
C SER A 133 -10.88 -3.78 8.61
N LYS A 134 -11.47 -4.15 9.76
CA LYS A 134 -11.44 -3.30 10.98
C LYS A 134 -10.03 -3.15 11.53
N LYS A 135 -9.26 -4.24 11.64
CA LYS A 135 -7.86 -4.21 12.11
C LYS A 135 -7.03 -3.24 11.27
N MET A 136 -7.10 -3.34 9.95
CA MET A 136 -6.27 -2.48 9.11
C MET A 136 -6.77 -1.04 9.00
N GLN A 137 -8.09 -0.80 9.11
CA GLN A 137 -8.59 0.57 9.30
C GLN A 137 -7.93 1.22 10.51
N THR A 138 -7.83 0.49 11.63
CA THR A 138 -7.12 0.96 12.82
C THR A 138 -5.63 1.16 12.58
N GLU A 139 -4.96 0.27 11.84
CA GLU A 139 -3.52 0.43 11.53
C GLU A 139 -3.26 1.67 10.66
N VAL A 140 -4.06 1.92 9.62
CA VAL A 140 -3.93 3.13 8.79
C VAL A 140 -4.26 4.39 9.61
N GLU A 141 -5.32 4.35 10.42
CA GLU A 141 -5.68 5.46 11.30
C GLU A 141 -4.54 5.83 12.25
N ASP A 142 -3.85 4.84 12.84
CA ASP A 142 -2.81 5.03 13.85
C ASP A 142 -1.60 5.81 13.33
N TRP A 143 -1.02 5.40 12.19
CA TRP A 143 0.19 6.07 11.67
C TRP A 143 -0.11 7.28 10.78
N LEU A 144 -1.32 7.39 10.22
CA LEU A 144 -1.72 8.56 9.42
C LEU A 144 -2.20 9.73 10.29
N GLN A 145 -2.50 9.47 11.56
CA GLN A 145 -2.89 10.49 12.54
C GLN A 145 -1.85 11.60 12.66
N GLY A 146 -2.29 12.84 12.43
CA GLY A 146 -1.42 14.03 12.46
C GLY A 146 -0.50 14.19 11.24
N GLN A 147 -0.53 13.24 10.29
CA GLN A 147 0.22 13.34 9.03
C GLN A 147 -0.61 13.97 7.91
N ALA A 148 -1.94 13.78 7.93
CA ALA A 148 -2.89 14.33 6.97
C ALA A 148 -4.18 14.82 7.64
N ASP A 149 -4.68 15.96 7.16
CA ASP A 149 -5.96 16.56 7.52
C ASP A 149 -6.99 16.28 6.42
N ALA A 150 -8.27 16.42 6.73
CA ALA A 150 -9.37 16.12 5.80
C ALA A 150 -9.34 16.92 4.48
N SER A 151 -8.65 18.06 4.45
CA SER A 151 -8.51 18.91 3.26
C SER A 151 -7.30 18.56 2.38
N ASP A 152 -6.47 17.60 2.79
CA ASP A 152 -5.30 17.20 2.04
C ASP A 152 -5.65 16.25 0.88
N ASP A 153 -4.98 16.44 -0.25
CA ASP A 153 -4.93 15.48 -1.35
C ASP A 153 -3.81 14.46 -1.09
N VAL A 154 -4.16 13.28 -0.57
CA VAL A 154 -3.24 12.17 -0.32
C VAL A 154 -3.35 11.13 -1.43
N ARG A 155 -2.24 10.87 -2.14
CA ARG A 155 -2.18 9.89 -3.24
C ARG A 155 -1.26 8.71 -2.93
N VAL A 156 -1.78 7.50 -3.08
CA VAL A 156 -1.00 6.27 -3.04
C VAL A 156 -0.29 6.08 -4.38
N ARG A 157 1.02 5.86 -4.34
CA ARG A 157 1.87 5.65 -5.52
C ARG A 157 2.59 4.31 -5.39
N LEU A 158 2.60 3.54 -6.47
CA LEU A 158 3.38 2.31 -6.55
C LEU A 158 4.88 2.66 -6.55
N LEU A 159 5.61 2.08 -5.60
CA LEU A 159 7.05 2.09 -5.54
C LEU A 159 7.58 0.73 -6.00
N CYS A 160 8.47 0.71 -6.98
CA CYS A 160 9.05 -0.51 -7.49
C CYS A 160 10.46 -0.31 -8.07
N GLY A 161 11.18 -1.41 -8.23
CA GLY A 161 12.44 -1.45 -8.96
C GLY A 161 12.21 -1.31 -10.47
N ALA A 162 13.28 -0.96 -11.19
CA ALA A 162 13.25 -0.83 -12.64
C ALA A 162 12.90 -2.16 -13.35
N ASP A 163 13.25 -3.29 -12.74
CA ASP A 163 12.92 -4.64 -13.21
C ASP A 163 11.40 -4.88 -13.23
N LEU A 164 10.66 -4.41 -12.20
CA LEU A 164 9.20 -4.49 -12.23
C LEU A 164 8.62 -3.56 -13.31
N LEU A 165 9.17 -2.36 -13.46
CA LEU A 165 8.73 -1.42 -14.49
C LEU A 165 8.93 -1.98 -15.90
N GLU A 166 10.07 -2.65 -16.15
CA GLU A 166 10.35 -3.37 -17.39
C GLU A 166 9.33 -4.48 -17.64
N SER A 167 8.84 -5.13 -16.58
CA SER A 167 7.84 -6.19 -16.69
C SER A 167 6.51 -5.71 -17.29
N PHE A 168 6.17 -4.41 -17.20
CA PHE A 168 4.96 -3.86 -17.82
C PHE A 168 4.98 -3.96 -19.35
N ALA A 169 6.15 -4.12 -19.96
CA ALA A 169 6.29 -4.30 -21.39
C ALA A 169 6.21 -5.78 -21.84
N VAL A 170 6.12 -6.74 -20.90
CA VAL A 170 6.06 -8.17 -21.23
C VAL A 170 4.65 -8.53 -21.72
N PRO A 171 4.48 -9.01 -22.96
CA PRO A 171 3.17 -9.32 -23.51
C PRO A 171 2.42 -10.39 -22.70
N GLY A 172 1.17 -10.11 -22.34
CA GLY A 172 0.30 -11.03 -21.61
C GLY A 172 0.62 -11.18 -20.11
N LEU A 173 1.60 -10.43 -19.58
CA LEU A 173 1.91 -10.44 -18.14
C LEU A 173 1.05 -9.46 -17.35
N TRP A 174 0.72 -8.32 -17.95
CA TRP A 174 -0.11 -7.27 -17.35
C TRP A 174 -1.31 -6.97 -18.24
N GLU A 175 -2.46 -6.72 -17.61
CA GLU A 175 -3.61 -6.18 -18.32
C GLU A 175 -3.35 -4.71 -18.68
N ASP A 176 -3.70 -4.32 -19.90
CA ASP A 176 -3.49 -2.94 -20.38
C ASP A 176 -4.19 -1.91 -19.47
N GLU A 177 -5.33 -2.26 -18.92
CA GLU A 177 -6.05 -1.40 -17.97
C GLU A 177 -5.26 -1.19 -16.68
N ASP A 178 -4.51 -2.20 -16.21
CA ASP A 178 -3.68 -2.14 -15.00
C ASP A 178 -2.53 -1.15 -15.14
N VAL A 179 -1.94 -1.06 -16.33
CA VAL A 179 -0.81 -0.17 -16.60
C VAL A 179 -1.25 1.25 -16.98
N ARG A 180 -2.34 1.42 -17.76
CA ARG A 180 -2.64 2.69 -18.45
C ARG A 180 -3.53 3.69 -17.71
N LYS A 181 -4.28 3.32 -16.67
CA LYS A 181 -5.19 4.30 -16.02
C LYS A 181 -4.42 5.42 -15.32
N LYS A 182 -4.61 6.66 -15.80
CA LYS A 182 -4.01 7.95 -15.40
C LYS A 182 -4.17 8.37 -13.92
N LYS A 183 -4.75 7.53 -13.04
CA LYS A 183 -5.04 7.89 -11.64
C LYS A 183 -3.92 7.55 -10.65
N PHE A 184 -3.01 6.64 -11.00
CA PHE A 184 -2.04 6.06 -10.04
C PHE A 184 -0.55 6.32 -10.34
N LEU A 185 -0.22 6.94 -11.48
CA LEU A 185 1.13 7.44 -11.81
C LEU A 185 1.24 8.97 -11.67
#